data_AF-A0ABC8XIU9-F1
#
_entry.id   AF-A0ABC8XIU9-F1
#
_cell.length_a   1.000
_cell.length_b   1.000
_cell.length_c   1.000
_cell.angle_alpha   90.00
_cell.angle_beta   90.00
_cell.angle_gamma   90.00
#
_symmetry.space_group_name_H-M   'P 1'
#
loop_
_entity.id
_entity.type
_entity.pdbx_description
1 polymer ?
#
loop_
_entity_poly.entity_id
_entity_poly.type
_entity_poly.pdbx_seq_one_letter_code
_entity_poly.pdbx_strand_id
1 'polypeptide(L)'
;MQVGGGGAGGGDAAIIRGRHRIQAELKKLEQEARFLEEELEELQKTDKVSPALQEFLTAMESKADPLLPVTTGPVNQSWDRWFEGPQDLRRCKCWFL
;
A
#
# COMPACT_ATOMS: atom_id res chain seq x y z
N MET A 1 -66.20 17.16 30.41
CA MET A 1 -65.79 17.62 29.06
C MET A 1 -64.29 17.39 28.91
N GLN A 2 -63.90 16.91 27.72
CA GLN A 2 -62.54 16.82 27.15
C GLN A 2 -61.73 18.11 27.43
N VAL A 3 -60.40 18.14 27.44
CA VAL A 3 -59.56 17.84 26.27
C VAL A 3 -58.16 17.40 26.69
N GLY A 4 -57.72 16.26 26.18
CA GLY A 4 -56.30 15.88 26.15
C GLY A 4 -55.60 16.67 25.05
N GLY A 5 -54.59 17.46 25.42
CA GLY A 5 -53.70 18.15 24.50
C GLY A 5 -52.57 17.23 24.06
N GLY A 6 -52.62 16.80 22.80
CA GLY A 6 -51.68 15.87 22.19
C GLY A 6 -50.27 16.45 22.02
N GLY A 7 -49.28 15.60 22.30
CA GLY A 7 -47.90 15.82 21.92
C GLY A 7 -47.72 15.63 20.41
N ALA A 8 -47.37 16.72 19.71
CA ALA A 8 -47.11 16.72 18.26
C ALA A 8 -45.64 17.02 17.90
N GLY A 9 -44.74 17.20 18.86
CA GLY A 9 -43.35 17.62 18.60
C GLY A 9 -42.33 16.50 18.29
N GLY A 10 -42.66 15.23 18.59
CA GLY A 10 -41.70 14.12 18.48
C GLY A 10 -41.59 13.47 17.10
N GLY A 11 -42.66 13.53 16.29
CA GLY A 11 -42.73 12.86 14.99
C GLY A 11 -41.86 13.52 13.91
N ASP A 12 -41.88 14.84 13.83
CA ASP A 12 -41.15 15.58 12.80
C ASP A 12 -39.63 15.47 12.95
N ALA A 13 -39.12 15.50 14.19
CA ALA A 13 -37.69 15.33 14.47
C ALA A 13 -37.18 13.92 14.10
N ALA A 14 -37.99 12.87 14.32
CA ALA A 14 -37.65 11.50 13.92
C ALA A 14 -37.65 11.33 12.39
N ILE A 15 -38.63 11.94 11.70
CA ILE A 15 -38.71 11.92 10.23
C ILE A 15 -37.55 12.71 9.61
N ILE A 16 -37.23 13.90 10.14
CA ILE A 16 -36.08 14.73 9.68
C ILE A 16 -34.77 13.96 9.85
N ARG A 17 -34.55 13.30 11.00
CA ARG A 17 -33.36 12.47 11.25
C ARG A 17 -33.26 11.28 10.29
N GLY A 18 -34.39 10.61 10.02
CA GLY A 18 -34.46 9.54 9.02
C GLY A 18 -34.10 10.02 7.62
N ARG A 19 -34.62 11.19 7.21
CA ARG A 19 -34.28 11.83 5.92
C ARG A 19 -32.80 12.18 5.81
N HIS A 20 -32.21 12.76 6.85
CA HIS A 20 -30.78 13.07 6.85
C HIS A 20 -29.91 11.82 6.77
N ARG A 21 -30.29 10.73 7.46
CA ARG A 21 -29.58 9.45 7.35
C ARG A 21 -29.63 8.91 5.93
N ILE A 22 -30.82 8.87 5.33
CA ILE A 22 -30.98 8.40 3.94
C ILE A 22 -30.17 9.27 2.97
N GLN A 23 -30.18 10.58 3.15
CA GLN A 23 -29.41 11.50 2.31
C GLN A 23 -27.88 11.32 2.47
N ALA A 24 -27.41 11.04 3.69
CA ALA A 24 -25.99 10.78 3.94
C ALA A 24 -25.52 9.47 3.29
N GLU A 25 -26.30 8.40 3.43
CA GLU A 25 -26.03 7.12 2.77
C GLU A 25 -26.05 7.26 1.24
N LEU A 26 -27.02 8.00 0.69
CA LEU A 26 -27.12 8.25 -0.73
C LEU A 26 -25.90 9.03 -1.26
N LYS A 27 -25.47 10.09 -0.57
CA LYS A 27 -24.26 10.83 -0.93
C LYS A 27 -22.99 9.98 -0.85
N LYS A 28 -22.92 9.09 0.14
CA LYS A 28 -21.80 8.14 0.28
C LYS A 28 -21.77 7.17 -0.92
N LEU A 29 -22.91 6.57 -1.27
CA LEU A 29 -23.00 5.69 -2.44
C LEU A 29 -22.69 6.42 -3.75
N GLU A 30 -23.14 7.66 -3.92
CA GLU A 30 -22.78 8.49 -5.08
C GLU A 30 -21.27 8.78 -5.14
N GLN A 31 -20.62 8.97 -4.01
CA GLN A 31 -19.16 9.11 -3.96
C GLN A 31 -18.46 7.81 -4.32
N GLU A 32 -18.85 6.69 -3.72
CA GLU A 32 -18.28 5.37 -4.00
C GLU A 32 -18.44 4.99 -5.49
N ALA A 33 -19.61 5.26 -6.08
CA ALA A 33 -19.85 5.03 -7.51
C ALA A 33 -18.88 5.83 -8.39
N ARG A 34 -18.69 7.12 -8.09
CA ARG A 34 -17.73 7.96 -8.83
C ARG A 34 -16.29 7.46 -8.70
N PHE A 35 -15.86 7.09 -7.50
CA PHE A 35 -14.51 6.55 -7.31
C PHE A 35 -14.30 5.26 -8.11
N LEU A 36 -15.28 4.37 -8.14
CA LEU A 36 -15.19 3.13 -8.92
C LEU A 36 -15.17 3.40 -10.43
N GLU A 37 -15.93 4.39 -10.90
CA GLU A 37 -15.89 4.81 -12.31
C GLU A 37 -14.52 5.37 -12.71
N GLU A 38 -13.92 6.22 -11.86
CA GLU A 38 -12.57 6.75 -12.05
C GLU A 38 -11.51 5.63 -12.03
N GLU A 39 -11.55 4.72 -11.06
CA GLU A 39 -10.64 3.57 -10.99
C GLU A 39 -10.77 2.66 -12.21
N LEU A 40 -11.99 2.45 -12.71
CA LEU A 40 -12.23 1.65 -13.90
C LEU A 40 -11.64 2.32 -15.15
N GLU A 41 -11.78 3.64 -15.28
CA GLU A 41 -11.17 4.40 -16.37
C GLU A 41 -9.64 4.27 -16.36
N GLU A 42 -9.02 4.38 -15.17
CA GLU A 42 -7.57 4.19 -15.04
C GLU A 42 -7.16 2.75 -15.37
N LEU A 43 -7.88 1.74 -14.89
CA LEU A 43 -7.62 0.34 -15.24
C LEU A 43 -7.72 0.07 -16.74
N GLN A 44 -8.65 0.72 -17.45
CA GLN A 44 -8.74 0.60 -18.91
C GLN A 44 -7.55 1.23 -19.63
N LYS A 45 -6.94 2.27 -19.05
CA LYS A 45 -5.71 2.89 -19.58
C LYS A 45 -4.45 2.10 -19.23
N THR A 46 -4.48 1.25 -18.20
CA THR A 46 -3.31 0.45 -17.84
C THR A 46 -2.93 -0.55 -18.92
N ASP A 47 -1.64 -0.58 -19.25
CA ASP A 47 -1.09 -1.54 -20.20
C ASP A 47 -1.07 -2.97 -19.61
N LYS A 48 -0.86 -3.95 -20.50
CA LYS A 48 -0.74 -5.35 -20.10
C LYS A 48 0.39 -5.51 -19.07
N VAL A 49 0.13 -6.34 -18.06
CA VAL A 49 1.13 -6.66 -17.02
C VAL A 49 2.30 -7.46 -17.60
N SER A 50 2.08 -8.25 -18.66
CA SER A 50 3.11 -9.12 -19.25
C SER A 50 4.39 -8.39 -19.67
N PRO A 51 4.36 -7.29 -20.47
CA PRO A 51 5.57 -6.54 -20.79
C PRO A 51 6.21 -5.88 -19.57
N ALA A 52 5.41 -5.24 -18.70
CA ALA A 52 5.92 -4.61 -17.48
C ALA A 52 6.64 -5.61 -16.56
N LEU A 53 6.12 -6.83 -16.44
CA LEU A 53 6.76 -7.90 -15.68
C LEU A 53 8.04 -8.40 -16.35
N GLN A 54 8.06 -8.52 -17.69
CA GLN A 54 9.27 -8.92 -18.42
C GLN A 54 10.40 -7.90 -18.26
N GLU A 55 10.07 -6.60 -18.33
CA GLU A 55 11.02 -5.51 -18.10
C GLU A 55 11.55 -5.55 -16.66
N PHE A 56 10.66 -5.76 -15.69
CA PHE A 56 11.03 -5.90 -14.28
C PHE A 56 11.97 -7.08 -14.03
N LEU A 57 11.66 -8.26 -14.59
CA LEU A 57 12.54 -9.44 -14.50
C LEU A 57 13.90 -9.16 -15.14
N THR A 58 13.92 -8.55 -16.33
CA THR A 58 15.17 -8.18 -17.02
C THR A 58 16.00 -7.22 -16.16
N ALA A 59 15.37 -6.23 -15.53
CA ALA A 59 16.04 -5.29 -14.64
C ALA A 59 16.63 -6.00 -13.41
N MET A 60 15.88 -6.92 -12.79
CA MET A 60 16.36 -7.70 -11.66
C MET A 60 17.54 -8.60 -12.03
N GLU A 61 17.44 -9.35 -13.13
CA GLU A 61 18.48 -10.27 -13.58
C GLU A 61 19.76 -9.55 -14.04
N SER A 62 19.64 -8.29 -14.50
CA SER A 62 20.78 -7.50 -14.95
C SER A 62 21.73 -7.09 -13.81
N LYS A 63 21.26 -7.10 -12.56
CA LYS A 63 22.02 -6.63 -11.39
C LYS A 63 22.40 -7.81 -10.50
N ALA A 64 23.70 -8.02 -10.32
CA ALA A 64 24.20 -8.99 -9.35
C ALA A 64 23.78 -8.59 -7.92
N ASP A 65 23.00 -9.46 -7.26
CA ASP A 65 22.62 -9.29 -5.86
C ASP A 65 23.59 -10.08 -4.95
N PRO A 66 24.42 -9.40 -4.15
CA PRO A 66 25.42 -10.02 -3.28
C PRO A 66 24.83 -10.85 -2.14
N LEU A 67 23.52 -10.75 -1.87
CA LEU A 67 22.84 -11.55 -0.86
C LEU A 67 22.33 -12.89 -1.41
N LEU A 68 22.37 -13.09 -2.74
CA LEU A 68 21.93 -14.33 -3.35
C LEU A 68 23.07 -15.36 -3.42
N PRO A 69 22.79 -16.66 -3.16
CA PRO A 69 23.81 -17.72 -3.21
C PRO A 69 24.48 -17.89 -4.58
N VAL A 70 23.80 -17.43 -5.65
CA VAL A 70 24.31 -17.47 -7.02
C VAL A 70 24.12 -16.07 -7.61
N THR A 71 25.22 -15.32 -7.72
CA THR A 71 25.21 -13.98 -8.28
C THR A 71 25.62 -14.01 -9.75
N THR A 72 24.72 -13.65 -10.66
CA THR A 72 25.05 -13.50 -12.07
C THR A 72 25.73 -12.14 -12.27
N GLY A 73 27.06 -12.11 -12.27
CA GLY A 73 27.83 -10.89 -12.53
C GLY A 73 29.24 -10.90 -11.94
N PRO A 74 30.07 -9.88 -12.25
CA PRO A 74 31.42 -9.77 -11.72
C PRO A 74 31.39 -9.61 -10.20
N VAL A 75 32.27 -10.33 -9.51
CA VAL A 75 32.47 -10.21 -8.05
C VAL A 75 32.74 -8.75 -7.72
N ASN A 76 31.85 -8.14 -6.94
CA ASN A 76 32.03 -6.76 -6.52
C ASN A 76 32.93 -6.74 -5.28
N GLN A 77 34.23 -6.51 -5.52
CA GLN A 77 35.31 -6.49 -4.52
C GLN A 77 35.05 -5.54 -3.33
N SER A 78 34.16 -4.55 -3.47
CA SER A 78 33.80 -3.65 -2.37
C SER A 78 32.94 -4.32 -1.29
N TRP A 79 32.28 -5.44 -1.62
CA TRP A 79 31.47 -6.23 -0.67
C TRP A 79 32.32 -7.17 0.18
N ASP A 80 33.50 -7.57 -0.29
CA ASP A 80 34.44 -8.41 0.48
C ASP A 80 34.79 -7.76 1.81
N ARG A 81 34.84 -6.41 1.86
CA ARG A 81 35.04 -5.64 3.10
C ARG A 81 33.94 -5.86 4.14
N TRP A 82 32.70 -6.14 3.72
CA TRP A 82 31.54 -6.28 4.60
C TRP A 82 31.22 -7.75 4.91
N PHE A 83 31.47 -8.67 3.98
CA PHE A 83 31.12 -10.09 4.15
C PHE A 83 32.31 -11.02 4.43
N GLU A 84 33.50 -10.77 3.87
CA GLU A 84 34.68 -11.62 4.09
C GLU A 84 35.51 -11.22 5.33
N GLY A 85 35.18 -10.06 5.93
CA GLY A 85 35.85 -9.53 7.10
C GLY A 85 37.21 -8.90 6.79
N PRO A 86 37.94 -8.39 7.80
CA PRO A 86 39.21 -7.71 7.57
C PRO A 86 40.24 -8.66 6.94
N GLN A 87 40.61 -8.40 5.69
CA GLN A 87 41.66 -9.13 4.95
C GLN A 87 43.06 -8.94 5.55
N ASP A 88 43.21 -7.96 6.45
CA ASP A 88 44.48 -7.65 7.09
C ASP A 88 44.71 -8.61 8.28
N LEU A 89 45.37 -9.73 7.98
CA LEU A 89 45.93 -10.69 8.93
C LEU A 89 47.08 -10.09 9.78
N ARG A 90 47.00 -8.82 10.14
CA ARG A 90 47.69 -8.25 11.30
C ARG A 90 46.68 -8.02 12.42
N ARG A 91 45.95 -9.07 12.79
CA ARG A 91 45.38 -9.16 14.14
C ARG A 91 46.51 -8.89 15.11
N CYS A 92 46.45 -7.76 15.81
CA CYS A 92 47.32 -7.51 16.94
C CYS A 92 47.20 -8.71 17.90
N LYS A 93 48.35 -9.32 18.25
CA LYS A 93 48.44 -10.39 19.26
C LYS A 93 48.37 -9.79 20.67
N CYS A 94 47.41 -8.91 20.95
CA CYS A 94 47.14 -8.53 22.33
C CYS A 94 46.46 -9.71 23.02
N TRP A 95 47.18 -10.32 23.97
CA TRP A 95 46.60 -11.30 24.87
C TRP A 95 45.64 -10.57 25.79
N PHE A 96 44.40 -11.02 25.87
CA PHE A 96 43.48 -10.57 26.91
C PHE A 96 44.02 -11.06 28.25
N LEU A 97 44.38 -10.11 29.12
CA LEU A 97 44.59 -10.33 30.55
C LEU A 97 43.24 -10.20 31.26
#